data_AF-A0A645EYH0-F1
#
_entry.id   AF-A0A645EYH0-F1
#
_cell.length_a   1.000
_cell.length_b   1.000
_cell.length_c   1.000
_cell.angle_alpha   90.00
_cell.angle_beta   90.00
_cell.angle_gamma   90.00
#
_symmetry.space_group_name_H-M   'P 1'
#
loop_
_entity.id
_entity.type
_entity.pdbx_description
1 polymer ?
#
loop_
_entity_poly.entity_id
_entity_poly.type
_entity_poly.pdbx_seq_one_letter_code
_entity_poly.pdbx_strand_id
1 'polypeptide(L)'
;MLEVDAQPFIDAGLDAGKLPESFAVYDGKLMTGSKLGQNSLTYQGDATPLASYEHIVGQYRSVIGYHAALDHYNVSLGGGNLFEWAKDIASNDKDIVFVLDPAPFIAAGVDPGNVAGWVFAKVTVDVGGKMTEVDKLLKPFDLM
;
A
#
# COMPACT_ATOMS: atom_id res chain seq x y z
N MET A 1 -3.45 -5.18 -7.16
CA MET A 1 -3.14 -3.85 -7.71
C MET A 1 -3.85 -2.83 -6.85
N LEU A 2 -3.16 -1.76 -6.48
CA LEU A 2 -3.73 -0.60 -5.80
C LEU A 2 -3.93 0.49 -6.84
N GLU A 3 -5.09 1.13 -6.81
CA GLU A 3 -5.43 2.27 -7.65
C GLU A 3 -5.91 3.41 -6.77
N VAL A 4 -5.32 4.58 -6.93
CA VAL A 4 -5.70 5.80 -6.21
C VAL A 4 -5.86 6.96 -7.18
N ASP A 5 -6.51 8.03 -6.75
CA ASP A 5 -6.57 9.27 -7.52
C ASP A 5 -5.16 9.84 -7.72
N ALA A 6 -4.79 10.12 -8.98
CA ALA A 6 -3.49 10.68 -9.33
C ALA A 6 -3.42 12.19 -9.09
N GLN A 7 -4.56 12.90 -9.09
CA GLN A 7 -4.57 14.37 -9.07
C GLN A 7 -3.81 14.97 -7.87
N PRO A 8 -3.95 14.46 -6.62
CA PRO A 8 -3.17 14.97 -5.50
C PRO A 8 -1.66 14.86 -5.66
N PHE A 9 -1.17 13.86 -6.40
CA PHE A 9 0.26 13.71 -6.68
C PHE A 9 0.71 14.65 -7.80
N ILE A 10 -0.12 14.82 -8.83
CA ILE A 10 0.13 15.77 -9.93
C ILE A 10 0.19 17.20 -9.39
N ASP A 11 -0.77 17.58 -8.54
CA ASP A 11 -0.80 18.90 -7.89
C ASP A 11 0.42 19.11 -6.99
N ALA A 12 0.95 18.04 -6.39
CA ALA A 12 2.16 18.05 -5.60
C ALA A 12 3.46 17.98 -6.43
N GLY A 13 3.39 18.00 -7.77
CA GLY A 13 4.55 18.10 -8.66
C GLY A 13 4.95 16.81 -9.38
N LEU A 14 4.12 15.77 -9.37
CA LEU A 14 4.43 14.51 -10.04
C LEU A 14 4.68 14.68 -11.55
N ASP A 15 5.88 14.32 -11.98
CA ASP A 15 6.22 14.05 -13.38
C ASP A 15 6.07 12.55 -13.67
N ALA A 16 4.91 12.16 -14.20
CA ALA A 16 4.59 10.75 -14.47
C ALA A 16 5.59 10.06 -15.40
N GLY A 17 6.29 10.80 -16.26
CA GLY A 17 7.32 10.26 -17.16
C GLY A 17 8.60 9.80 -16.44
N LYS A 18 8.76 10.15 -15.16
CA LYS A 18 9.90 9.75 -14.32
C LYS A 18 9.59 8.62 -13.35
N LEU A 19 8.33 8.18 -13.29
CA LEU A 19 7.97 7.04 -12.46
C LEU A 19 8.61 5.76 -13.00
N PRO A 20 9.05 4.85 -12.11
CA PRO A 20 9.53 3.54 -12.55
C PRO A 20 8.36 2.68 -13.04
N GLU A 21 8.67 1.63 -13.80
CA GLU A 21 7.67 0.73 -14.43
C GLU A 21 6.69 0.06 -13.44
N SER A 22 7.03 0.03 -12.15
CA SER A 22 6.16 -0.46 -11.09
C SER A 22 4.98 0.48 -10.77
N PHE A 23 4.92 1.64 -11.42
CA PHE A 23 3.82 2.59 -11.34
C PHE A 23 3.32 2.94 -12.74
N ALA A 24 2.03 3.23 -12.84
CA ALA A 24 1.42 3.75 -14.05
C ALA A 24 0.42 4.86 -13.68
N VAL A 25 0.35 5.89 -14.52
CA VAL A 25 -0.70 6.90 -14.45
C VAL A 25 -1.55 6.78 -15.71
N TYR A 26 -2.83 6.45 -15.54
CA TYR A 26 -3.77 6.27 -16.64
C TYR A 26 -5.18 6.63 -16.18
N ASP A 27 -5.94 7.33 -17.02
CA ASP A 27 -7.33 7.73 -16.75
C ASP A 27 -7.54 8.41 -15.37
N GLY A 28 -6.62 9.31 -15.01
CA GLY A 28 -6.64 10.01 -13.71
C GLY A 28 -6.32 9.13 -12.50
N LYS A 29 -5.90 7.87 -12.70
CA LYS A 29 -5.51 6.94 -11.64
C LYS A 29 -4.01 6.75 -11.59
N LEU A 30 -3.46 6.72 -10.39
CA LEU A 30 -2.13 6.24 -10.08
C LEU A 30 -2.26 4.79 -9.63
N MET A 31 -1.55 3.90 -10.31
CA MET A 31 -1.65 2.45 -10.11
C MET A 31 -0.31 1.88 -9.72
N THR A 32 -0.31 0.93 -8.79
CA THR A 32 0.88 0.16 -8.42
C THR A 32 0.52 -1.24 -7.95
N GLY A 33 1.48 -2.14 -7.97
CA GLY A 33 1.36 -3.46 -7.39
C GLY A 33 2.31 -4.46 -8.02
N SER A 34 2.38 -5.62 -7.38
CA SER A 34 3.20 -6.73 -7.85
C SER A 34 2.31 -7.87 -8.32
N LYS A 35 2.71 -8.50 -9.42
CA LYS A 35 2.15 -9.79 -9.80
C LYS A 35 2.66 -10.84 -8.84
N LEU A 36 1.79 -11.39 -7.99
CA LEU A 36 2.18 -12.34 -6.94
C LEU A 36 2.61 -13.71 -7.50
N GLY A 37 2.11 -14.10 -8.67
CA GLY A 37 2.52 -15.32 -9.36
C GLY A 37 1.85 -15.52 -10.71
N GLN A 38 2.01 -16.72 -11.26
CA GLN A 38 1.42 -17.14 -12.55
C GLN A 38 0.27 -18.13 -12.39
N ASN A 39 -0.07 -18.50 -11.15
CA ASN A 39 -1.10 -19.49 -10.87
C ASN A 39 -2.45 -18.95 -11.31
N SER A 40 -3.26 -19.78 -11.98
CA SER A 40 -4.65 -19.47 -12.20
C SER A 40 -5.36 -19.41 -10.86
N LEU A 41 -6.01 -18.28 -10.57
CA LEU A 41 -6.89 -18.18 -9.41
C LEU A 41 -8.12 -19.06 -9.68
N THR A 42 -8.26 -20.11 -8.87
CA THR A 42 -9.37 -21.05 -8.96
C THR A 42 -10.23 -20.89 -7.72
N TYR A 43 -11.38 -20.24 -7.87
CA TYR A 43 -12.32 -20.03 -6.78
C TYR A 43 -13.38 -21.14 -6.80
N GLN A 44 -13.71 -21.69 -5.63
CA GLN A 44 -14.93 -22.49 -5.48
C GLN A 44 -16.08 -21.53 -5.13
N GLY A 45 -16.74 -20.97 -6.14
CA GLY A 45 -17.80 -19.97 -5.99
C GLY A 45 -17.35 -18.55 -6.34
N ASP A 46 -18.02 -17.54 -5.77
CA ASP A 46 -17.76 -16.13 -6.07
C ASP A 46 -16.42 -15.67 -5.51
N ALA A 47 -15.75 -14.79 -6.25
CA ALA A 47 -14.53 -14.11 -5.80
C ALA A 47 -14.87 -13.05 -4.75
N THR A 48 -15.01 -13.47 -3.49
CA THR A 48 -15.20 -12.56 -2.35
C THR A 48 -13.87 -12.00 -1.86
N PRO A 49 -13.85 -10.88 -1.11
CA PRO A 49 -12.64 -10.38 -0.46
C PRO A 49 -11.99 -11.41 0.46
N LEU A 50 -12.79 -12.14 1.25
CA LEU A 50 -12.29 -13.20 2.14
C LEU A 50 -11.63 -14.33 1.37
N ALA A 51 -12.32 -14.89 0.37
CA ALA A 51 -11.77 -15.97 -0.46
C ALA A 51 -10.49 -15.53 -1.18
N SER A 52 -10.46 -14.29 -1.67
CA SER A 52 -9.26 -13.72 -2.30
C SER A 52 -8.09 -13.63 -1.32
N TYR A 53 -8.33 -13.22 -0.07
CA TYR A 53 -7.30 -13.19 0.95
C TYR A 53 -6.82 -14.59 1.33
N GLU A 54 -7.72 -15.57 1.51
CA GLU A 54 -7.36 -16.97 1.78
C GLU A 54 -6.46 -17.56 0.68
N HIS A 55 -6.73 -17.23 -0.59
CA HIS A 55 -5.85 -17.62 -1.70
C HIS A 55 -4.45 -16.99 -1.60
N ILE A 56 -4.36 -15.70 -1.24
CA ILE A 56 -3.06 -15.04 -1.03
C ILE A 56 -2.31 -15.71 0.12
N VAL A 57 -2.97 -15.99 1.25
CA VAL A 57 -2.37 -16.67 2.39
C VAL A 57 -1.88 -18.07 2.00
N GLY A 58 -2.68 -18.84 1.27
CA GLY A 58 -2.36 -20.21 0.89
C GLY A 58 -1.27 -20.34 -0.17
N GLN A 59 -1.09 -19.34 -1.04
CA GLN A 59 -0.16 -19.43 -2.19
C GLN A 59 1.03 -18.46 -2.09
N TYR A 60 0.87 -17.34 -1.40
CA TYR A 60 1.80 -16.21 -1.39
C TYR A 60 2.03 -15.69 0.03
N ARG A 61 2.14 -16.59 1.02
CA ARG A 61 2.26 -16.24 2.45
C ARG A 61 3.36 -15.24 2.78
N SER A 62 4.42 -15.19 1.97
CA SER A 62 5.57 -14.29 2.12
C SER A 62 5.23 -12.81 1.92
N VAL A 63 4.13 -12.48 1.23
CA VAL A 63 3.68 -11.09 1.09
C VAL A 63 2.74 -10.65 2.21
N ILE A 64 2.42 -11.53 3.16
CA ILE A 64 1.55 -11.22 4.29
C ILE A 64 2.38 -10.87 5.51
N GLY A 65 2.18 -9.67 6.05
CA GLY A 65 2.85 -9.17 7.25
C GLY A 65 1.89 -8.90 8.41
N TYR A 66 2.48 -8.63 9.57
CA TYR A 66 1.78 -8.15 10.76
C TYR A 66 2.59 -7.03 11.42
N HIS A 67 1.97 -5.87 11.59
CA HIS A 67 2.54 -4.71 12.25
C HIS A 67 2.11 -4.71 13.72
N ALA A 68 2.92 -5.33 14.58
CA ALA A 68 2.57 -5.60 15.98
C ALA A 68 2.34 -4.33 16.83
N ALA A 69 2.95 -3.20 16.49
CA ALA A 69 2.74 -1.95 17.24
C ALA A 69 1.35 -1.35 17.02
N LEU A 70 0.74 -1.60 15.86
CA LEU A 70 -0.61 -1.14 15.52
C LEU A 70 -1.65 -2.27 15.55
N ASP A 71 -1.23 -3.53 15.77
CA ASP A 71 -2.09 -4.70 15.58
C ASP A 71 -2.75 -4.77 14.19
N HIS A 72 -2.00 -4.40 13.14
CA HIS A 72 -2.48 -4.44 11.75
C HIS A 72 -1.93 -5.64 10.98
N TYR A 73 -2.76 -6.25 10.13
CA TYR A 73 -2.30 -7.13 9.06
C TYR A 73 -1.94 -6.31 7.82
N ASN A 74 -1.06 -6.84 6.97
CA ASN A 74 -0.79 -6.22 5.68
C ASN A 74 -0.58 -7.22 4.54
N VAL A 75 -0.82 -6.73 3.33
CA VAL A 75 -0.42 -7.35 2.07
C VAL A 75 0.61 -6.43 1.41
N SER A 76 1.81 -6.95 1.15
CA SER A 76 2.84 -6.26 0.38
C SER A 76 2.48 -6.21 -1.09
N LEU A 77 2.51 -4.99 -1.63
CA LEU A 77 2.30 -4.70 -3.04
C LEU A 77 3.64 -4.58 -3.80
N GLY A 78 4.76 -4.79 -3.11
CA GLY A 78 6.12 -4.62 -3.64
C GLY A 78 6.60 -3.18 -3.58
N GLY A 79 7.93 -2.99 -3.68
CA GLY A 79 8.55 -1.66 -3.64
C GLY A 79 8.30 -0.89 -2.33
N GLY A 80 8.06 -1.60 -1.23
CA GLY A 80 7.75 -0.97 0.06
C GLY A 80 6.32 -0.41 0.20
N ASN A 81 5.45 -0.65 -0.80
CA ASN A 81 4.03 -0.30 -0.77
C ASN A 81 3.21 -1.40 -0.09
N LEU A 82 2.24 -1.03 0.72
CA LEU A 82 1.40 -1.95 1.49
C LEU A 82 -0.07 -1.54 1.46
N PHE A 83 -0.94 -2.52 1.61
CA PHE A 83 -2.30 -2.32 2.11
C PHE A 83 -2.38 -2.92 3.51
N GLU A 84 -2.76 -2.13 4.51
CA GLU A 84 -2.88 -2.55 5.90
C GLU A 84 -4.31 -2.41 6.41
N TRP A 85 -4.72 -3.32 7.30
CA TRP A 85 -5.98 -3.23 8.02
C TRP A 85 -5.85 -3.69 9.47
N ALA A 86 -6.65 -3.10 10.34
CA ALA A 86 -6.71 -3.43 11.74
C ALA A 86 -7.16 -4.88 11.96
N LYS A 87 -6.54 -5.57 12.92
CA LYS A 87 -7.00 -6.88 13.39
C LYS A 87 -8.39 -6.80 14.02
N ASP A 88 -8.66 -5.70 14.70
CA ASP A 88 -9.96 -5.38 15.29
C ASP A 88 -10.30 -3.91 14.98
N ILE A 89 -11.30 -3.72 14.11
CA ILE A 89 -11.78 -2.41 13.68
C ILE A 89 -12.35 -1.62 14.88
N ALA A 90 -12.96 -2.29 15.86
CA ALA A 90 -13.63 -1.60 16.96
C ALA A 90 -12.67 -0.92 17.98
N SER A 91 -11.38 -1.22 17.91
CA SER A 91 -10.39 -0.78 18.91
C SER A 91 -9.20 0.00 18.34
N ASN A 92 -9.21 0.30 17.05
CA ASN A 92 -8.11 1.00 16.38
C ASN A 92 -8.50 2.41 15.92
N ASP A 93 -7.50 3.29 15.83
CA ASP A 93 -7.66 4.68 15.37
C ASP A 93 -7.54 4.81 13.84
N LYS A 94 -7.14 3.73 13.16
CA LYS A 94 -6.99 3.62 11.70
C LYS A 94 -7.35 2.21 11.27
N ASP A 95 -8.54 2.02 10.73
CA ASP A 95 -9.02 0.70 10.33
C ASP A 95 -8.34 0.18 9.07
N ILE A 96 -8.07 1.09 8.14
CA ILE A 96 -7.44 0.80 6.85
C ILE A 96 -6.36 1.84 6.59
N VAL A 97 -5.20 1.40 6.09
CA VAL A 97 -4.13 2.29 5.65
C VAL A 97 -3.58 1.84 4.31
N PHE A 98 -3.60 2.74 3.33
CA PHE A 98 -2.77 2.58 2.13
C PHE A 98 -1.40 3.21 2.39
N VAL A 99 -0.35 2.44 2.12
CA VAL A 99 1.03 2.82 2.40
C VAL A 99 1.80 2.82 1.09
N LEU A 100 2.41 3.96 0.75
CA LEU A 100 3.29 4.09 -0.40
C LEU A 100 4.71 4.43 0.04
N ASP A 101 5.69 3.84 -0.66
CA ASP A 101 7.08 4.30 -0.59
C ASP A 101 7.19 5.67 -1.30
N PRO A 102 7.58 6.75 -0.60
CA PRO A 102 7.67 8.08 -1.18
C PRO A 102 8.84 8.24 -2.15
N ALA A 103 9.87 7.40 -2.08
CA ALA A 103 11.12 7.62 -2.82
C ALA A 103 10.93 7.73 -4.35
N PRO A 104 10.15 6.85 -5.03
CA PRO A 104 9.86 7.00 -6.46
C PRO A 104 9.12 8.30 -6.81
N PHE A 105 8.22 8.76 -5.93
CA PHE A 105 7.46 9.99 -6.14
C PHE A 105 8.34 11.22 -5.99
N ILE A 106 9.20 11.26 -4.96
CA ILE A 106 10.17 12.32 -4.75
C ILE A 106 11.13 12.42 -5.94
N ALA A 107 11.64 11.28 -6.42
CA ALA A 107 12.51 11.23 -7.60
C ALA A 107 11.79 11.75 -8.87
N ALA A 108 10.47 11.57 -8.93
CA ALA A 108 9.60 12.10 -9.98
C ALA A 108 9.14 13.55 -9.74
N GLY A 109 9.62 14.24 -8.70
CA GLY A 109 9.35 15.66 -8.47
C GLY A 109 8.22 15.97 -7.49
N VAL A 110 7.59 14.96 -6.88
CA VAL A 110 6.55 15.17 -5.86
C VAL A 110 7.15 15.75 -4.59
N ASP A 111 6.52 16.81 -4.07
CA ASP A 111 6.68 17.22 -2.68
C ASP A 111 5.76 16.37 -1.78
N PRO A 112 6.30 15.40 -1.02
CA PRO A 112 5.49 14.45 -0.28
C PRO A 112 4.69 15.11 0.85
N GLY A 113 5.11 16.29 1.34
CA GLY A 113 4.37 17.04 2.36
C GLY A 113 3.10 17.71 1.84
N ASN A 114 2.94 17.81 0.51
CA ASN A 114 1.86 18.54 -0.16
C ASN A 114 0.90 17.64 -0.95
N VAL A 115 1.01 16.31 -0.83
CA VAL A 115 0.07 15.38 -1.46
C VAL A 115 -1.25 15.39 -0.67
N ALA A 116 -2.27 16.06 -1.21
CA ALA A 116 -3.54 16.25 -0.52
C ALA A 116 -4.20 14.91 -0.13
N GLY A 117 -4.63 14.81 1.14
CA GLY A 117 -5.26 13.60 1.68
C GLY A 117 -4.29 12.45 1.98
N TRP A 118 -2.98 12.70 1.91
CA TRP A 118 -1.94 11.77 2.36
C TRP A 118 -1.10 12.41 3.47
N VAL A 119 -0.57 11.57 4.35
CA VAL A 119 0.33 11.97 5.44
C VAL A 119 1.72 11.46 5.12
N PHE A 120 2.70 12.36 5.04
CA PHE A 120 4.11 12.01 4.96
C PHE A 120 4.70 11.91 6.37
N ALA A 121 5.11 10.71 6.77
CA ALA A 121 5.58 10.44 8.14
C ALA A 121 6.65 9.36 8.18
N LYS A 122 7.43 9.35 9.28
CA LYS A 122 8.32 8.24 9.62
C LYS A 122 7.53 7.14 10.32
N VAL A 123 7.74 5.90 9.89
CA VAL A 123 7.17 4.69 10.50
C VAL A 123 8.31 3.75 10.88
N THR A 124 8.24 3.19 12.07
CA THR A 124 9.17 2.15 12.52
C THR A 124 8.76 0.82 11.93
N VAL A 125 9.65 0.21 11.16
CA VAL A 125 9.46 -1.11 10.55
C VAL A 125 10.57 -2.06 10.96
N ASP A 126 10.27 -3.36 11.04
CA ASP A 126 11.28 -4.39 11.23
C ASP A 126 11.93 -4.73 9.88
N VAL A 127 13.23 -4.49 9.77
CA VAL A 127 14.07 -4.89 8.64
C VAL A 127 15.09 -5.92 9.13
N GLY A 128 14.77 -7.20 8.96
CA GLY A 128 15.69 -8.30 9.29
C GLY A 128 15.97 -8.46 10.79
N GLY A 129 14.97 -8.24 11.64
CA GLY A 129 15.05 -8.27 13.10
C GLY A 129 15.47 -6.95 13.73
N LYS A 130 15.60 -5.88 12.94
CA LYS A 130 16.04 -4.56 13.41
C LYS A 130 14.98 -3.50 13.10
N MET A 131 14.51 -2.85 14.17
CA MET A 131 13.62 -1.69 14.07
C MET A 131 14.35 -0.51 13.40
N THR A 132 13.77 0.00 12.32
CA THR A 132 14.30 1.11 11.51
C THR A 132 13.19 2.08 11.16
N GLU A 133 13.46 3.37 11.26
CA GLU A 133 12.52 4.41 10.79
C GLU A 133 12.65 4.61 9.29
N VAL A 134 11.52 4.55 8.58
CA VAL A 134 11.44 4.78 7.14
C VAL A 134 10.34 5.78 6.83
N ASP A 135 10.57 6.63 5.84
CA ASP A 135 9.55 7.58 5.37
C ASP A 135 8.46 6.85 4.60
N LYS A 136 7.20 7.23 4.81
CA LYS A 136 6.01 6.68 4.17
C LYS A 136 5.01 7.77 3.82
N LEU A 137 4.30 7.58 2.70
CA LEU A 137 3.05 8.27 2.41
C LEU A 137 1.89 7.36 2.86
N LEU A 138 1.08 7.87 3.78
CA LEU A 138 0.01 7.13 4.43
C LEU A 138 -1.35 7.74 4.09
N LYS A 139 -2.31 6.92 3.68
CA LYS A 139 -3.71 7.32 3.55
C LYS A 139 -4.58 6.47 4.49
N PRO A 140 -4.76 6.92 5.74
CA PRO A 140 -5.59 6.21 6.70
C PRO A 140 -7.08 6.47 6.48
N PHE A 141 -7.89 5.50 6.86
CA PHE A 141 -9.35 5.61 6.92
C PHE A 141 -9.83 5.09 8.27
N ASP A 142 -10.78 5.81 8.84
CA ASP A 142 -11.61 5.40 9.97
C ASP A 142 -12.99 5.04 9.39
N LEU A 143 -13.49 3.85 9.71
CA LEU A 143 -14.73 3.30 9.19
C LEU A 143 -15.89 3.45 10.19
N MET A 144 -15.68 4.11 11.34
CA MET A 144 -16.68 4.30 12.39
C MET A 144 -17.15 5.75 12.55
#